data_AF-A0A1Y4GHH9-F1
#
_entry.id   AF-A0A1Y4GHH9-F1
#
_cell.length_a   1.000
_cell.length_b   1.000
_cell.length_c   1.000
_cell.angle_alpha   90.00
_cell.angle_beta   90.00
_cell.angle_gamma   90.00
#
_symmetry.space_group_name_H-M   'P 1'
#
loop_
_entity.id
_entity.type
_entity.pdbx_description
1 polymer ?
#
loop_
_entity_poly.entity_id
_entity_poly.type
_entity_poly.pdbx_seq_one_letter_code
_entity_poly.pdbx_strand_id
1 'polypeptide(L)' 'MSLYEQYRTVYLDGEQALKQFGKDHAAGFYVYHITKDTAGPYQTREGALRYIEEEIFKETYPELAAEENKDR' A
#
# COMPACT_ATOMS: atom_id res chain seq x y z
N MET A 1 2.61 6.88 18.45
CA MET A 1 3.08 6.10 17.29
C MET A 1 2.61 6.83 16.04
N SER A 2 3.52 7.07 15.10
CA SER A 2 3.19 7.63 13.79
C SER A 2 2.40 6.62 12.96
N LEU A 3 1.42 7.07 12.18
CA LEU A 3 0.64 6.20 11.29
C LEU A 3 1.54 5.46 10.30
N TYR A 4 2.67 6.05 9.89
CA TYR A 4 3.67 5.39 9.04
C TYR A 4 4.26 4.13 9.66
N GLU A 5 4.40 4.07 10.99
CA GLU A 5 4.97 2.90 11.67
C GLU A 5 4.08 1.66 11.58
N GLN A 6 2.80 1.83 11.20
CA GLN A 6 1.85 0.75 10.99
C GLN A 6 1.99 0.09 9.61
N TYR A 7 2.71 0.74 8.68
CA TYR A 7 2.92 0.26 7.33
C TYR A 7 4.33 -0.28 7.13
N ARG A 8 4.44 -1.35 6.34
CA ARG A 8 5.74 -1.93 5.94
C ARG A 8 5.74 -2.24 4.45
N THR A 9 6.76 -1.75 3.75
CA THR A 9 7.01 -2.10 2.34
C THR A 9 7.98 -3.27 2.25
N VAL A 10 7.66 -4.27 1.44
CA VAL A 10 8.52 -5.43 1.19
C VAL A 10 8.50 -5.74 -0.30
N TYR A 11 9.68 -5.89 -0.90
CA TYR A 11 9.78 -6.42 -2.25
C TYR A 11 9.70 -7.95 -2.20
N LEU A 12 8.82 -8.52 -3.00
CA LEU A 12 8.73 -9.96 -3.21
C LEU A 12 8.97 -10.26 -4.68
N ASP A 13 9.86 -11.20 -4.96
CA ASP A 13 9.95 -11.79 -6.29
C ASP A 13 8.72 -12.67 -6.60
N GLY A 14 8.54 -13.06 -7.86
CA GLY A 14 7.34 -13.80 -8.29
C GLY A 14 7.16 -15.13 -7.56
N GLU A 15 8.23 -15.84 -7.22
CA GLU A 15 8.15 -17.09 -6.47
C GLU A 15 7.79 -16.84 -5.00
N GLN A 16 8.34 -15.79 -4.39
CA GLN A 16 8.00 -15.38 -3.03
C GLN A 16 6.54 -14.93 -2.93
N ALA A 17 6.07 -14.13 -3.88
CA ALA A 17 4.70 -13.65 -3.92
C ALA A 17 3.71 -14.80 -4.12
N LEU A 18 4.02 -15.75 -5.01
CA LEU A 18 3.23 -16.95 -5.22
C LEU A 18 3.14 -17.81 -3.94
N LYS A 19 4.25 -17.98 -3.21
CA LYS A 19 4.27 -18.71 -1.93
C LYS A 19 3.47 -18.00 -0.84
N GLN A 20 3.53 -16.67 -0.80
CA GLN A 20 2.91 -15.86 0.25
C GLN A 20 1.40 -15.74 0.08
N PHE A 21 0.91 -15.57 -1.15
CA PHE A 21 -0.47 -15.20 -1.42
C PHE A 21 -1.25 -16.24 -2.25
N GLY A 22 -0.57 -17.20 -2.90
CA GLY A 22 -1.21 -18.18 -3.78
C GLY A 22 -1.14 -17.80 -5.26
N LYS A 23 -2.05 -18.32 -6.08
CA LYS A 23 -1.94 -18.29 -7.56
C LYS A 23 -1.87 -16.86 -8.15
N ASP A 24 -1.02 -16.71 -9.17
CA ASP A 24 -0.90 -15.54 -10.06
C ASP A 24 -0.53 -14.20 -9.39
N HIS A 25 0.39 -14.22 -8.43
CA HIS A 25 0.97 -12.98 -7.89
C HIS A 25 2.26 -12.56 -8.60
N ALA A 26 2.29 -11.31 -9.04
CA ALA A 26 3.41 -10.72 -9.76
C ALA A 26 4.49 -10.19 -8.81
N ALA A 27 5.75 -10.21 -9.27
CA ALA A 27 6.86 -9.60 -8.53
C ALA A 27 6.63 -8.10 -8.34
N GLY A 28 7.00 -7.57 -7.17
CA GLY A 28 6.90 -6.14 -6.90
C GLY A 28 6.97 -5.79 -5.41
N PHE A 29 6.74 -4.51 -5.12
CA PHE A 29 6.64 -4.00 -3.77
C PHE A 29 5.21 -4.20 -3.25
N TYR A 30 5.10 -4.83 -2.10
CA TYR A 30 3.84 -4.99 -1.37
C TYR A 30 3.85 -4.11 -0.13
N VAL A 31 2.69 -3.55 0.19
CA VAL A 31 2.46 -2.72 1.38
C VAL A 31 1.64 -3.53 2.36
N TYR A 32 2.25 -3.88 3.48
CA TYR A 32 1.58 -4.51 4.62
C TYR A 32 1.12 -3.44 5.60
N HIS A 33 -0.03 -3.69 6.21
CA HIS A 33 -0.55 -2.88 7.31
C HIS A 33 -0.96 -3.79 8.46
N ILE A 34 -0.89 -3.30 9.70
CA ILE A 34 -1.21 -4.11 10.89
C ILE A 34 -2.68 -4.55 10.96
N THR A 35 -3.61 -3.74 10.44
CA THR A 35 -5.06 -4.02 10.49
C THR A 35 -5.76 -4.05 9.13
N LYS A 36 -5.08 -3.74 8.03
CA LYS A 36 -5.66 -3.67 6.68
C LYS A 36 -5.09 -4.78 5.80
N ASP A 37 -5.79 -5.09 4.72
CA ASP A 37 -5.29 -6.01 3.69
C ASP A 37 -4.00 -5.50 3.05
N THR A 38 -3.21 -6.45 2.54
CA THR A 38 -1.96 -6.13 1.85
C THR A 38 -2.26 -5.54 0.47
N ALA A 39 -1.61 -4.41 0.14
CA ALA A 39 -1.77 -3.75 -1.14
C ALA A 39 -0.56 -3.97 -2.07
N GLY A 40 -0.79 -3.93 -3.37
CA GLY A 40 0.23 -4.16 -4.42
C GLY A 40 -0.12 -5.32 -5.35
N PRO A 41 0.83 -5.80 -6.18
CA PRO A 41 2.22 -5.34 -6.26
C PRO A 41 2.37 -3.97 -6.94
N TYR A 42 3.22 -3.12 -6.38
CA TYR A 42 3.69 -1.88 -7.00
C TYR A 42 5.02 -2.12 -7.72
N GLN A 43 5.20 -1.55 -8.90
CA GLN A 43 6.44 -1.74 -9.68
C GLN A 43 7.67 -1.08 -9.03
N THR A 44 7.48 0.00 -8.28
CA THR A 44 8.56 0.76 -7.63
C THR A 44 8.29 0.96 -6.14
N ARG A 45 9.36 1.15 -5.36
CA ARG A 45 9.26 1.47 -3.93
C ARG A 45 8.54 2.79 -3.72
N GLU A 46 8.79 3.77 -4.58
CA GLU A 46 8.12 5.08 -4.54
C GLU A 46 6.61 4.95 -4.72
N GLY A 47 6.14 4.09 -5.63
CA GLY A 47 4.70 3.83 -5.79
C GLY A 47 4.06 3.21 -4.53
N ALA A 48 4.76 2.27 -3.89
CA ALA A 48 4.32 1.68 -2.63
C ALA A 48 4.29 2.68 -1.48
N LEU A 49 5.30 3.58 -1.40
CA LEU A 49 5.32 4.65 -0.41
C LEU A 49 4.19 5.64 -0.64
N ARG A 50 3.97 6.06 -1.88
CA ARG A 50 2.89 6.99 -2.24
C ARG A 50 1.52 6.46 -1.83
N TYR A 51 1.27 5.16 -1.98
CA TYR A 51 0.05 4.54 -1.47
C TYR A 51 -0.10 4.70 0.05
N ILE A 52 0.98 4.50 0.83
CA ILE A 52 0.98 4.71 2.28
C ILE A 52 0.66 6.18 2.60
N GLU A 53 1.26 7.13 1.87
CA GLU A 53 1.00 8.56 2.06
C GLU A 53 -0.47 8.90 1.78
N GLU A 54 -1.04 8.37 0.70
CA GLU A 54 -2.45 8.56 0.34
C GLU A 54 -3.39 7.96 1.40
N GLU A 55 -3.08 6.78 1.94
CA GLU A 55 -3.89 6.17 3.02
C GLU A 55 -3.80 6.97 4.31
N ILE A 56 -2.61 7.38 4.73
CA ILE A 56 -2.41 8.21 5.92
C ILE A 56 -3.12 9.56 5.77
N PHE A 57 -3.07 10.16 4.57
CA PHE A 57 -3.76 11.41 4.30
C PHE A 57 -5.27 11.26 4.44
N LYS A 58 -5.87 10.21 3.85
CA LYS A 58 -7.32 9.94 3.99
C LYS A 58 -7.74 9.69 5.44
N GLU A 59 -6.92 9.00 6.22
CA GLU A 59 -7.19 8.73 7.63
C GLU A 59 -7.04 9.99 8.51
N THR A 60 -6.09 10.86 8.17
CA THR A 60 -5.81 12.08 8.94
C THR A 60 -6.77 13.21 8.57
N TYR A 61 -7.16 13.31 7.30
CA TYR A 61 -7.98 14.39 6.74
C TYR A 61 -9.14 13.82 5.91
N PRO A 62 -10.08 13.09 6.53
CA PRO A 62 -11.18 12.44 5.83
C PRO A 62 -12.09 13.43 5.09
N GLU A 63 -12.22 14.65 5.61
CA GLU A 63 -13.01 15.73 4.99
C GLU A 63 -12.37 16.26 3.70
N LEU A 64 -11.04 16.43 3.66
CA LEU A 64 -10.32 16.89 2.48
C LEU A 64 -10.23 15.80 1.39
N ALA A 65 -10.07 14.54 1.80
CA ALA A 65 -10.05 13.41 0.88
C ALA A 65 -11.39 13.22 0.13
N ALA A 66 -12.52 13.64 0.72
CA ALA A 66 -13.82 13.61 0.08
C ALA A 66 -13.99 14.70 -0.99
N GLU A 67 -13.26 15.81 -0.90
CA GLU A 67 -13.28 16.89 -1.87
C GLU A 67 -12.36 16.62 -3.08
N GLU A 68 -11.19 16.00 -2.89
CA GLU A 68 -10.25 15.69 -3.98
C GLU A 68 -10.81 14.69 -5.02
N ASN A 69 -11.80 13.87 -4.64
CA ASN A 69 -12.49 12.93 -5.54
C ASN A 69 -13.58 13.56 -6.42
N LYS A 70 -13.90 14.85 -6.23
CA LYS A 70 -14.90 15.56 -7.07
C LYS A 70 -14.27 16.29 -8.26
N ASP A 71 -12.96 16.52 -8.25
CA ASP A 71 -12.25 17.33 -9.25
C ASP A 71 -11.38 16.49 -10.22
N ARG A 72 -11.45 15.16 -10.12
CA ARG A 72 -10.73 14.20 -10.98
C ARG A 72 -11.63 13.47 -11.96
#